data_AF-A0A9N8VIV2-F1
#
_entry.id   AF-A0A9N8VIV2-F1
#
_cell.length_a   1.000
_cell.length_b   1.000
_cell.length_c   1.000
_cell.angle_alpha   90.00
_cell.angle_beta   90.00
_cell.angle_gamma   90.00
#
_symmetry.space_group_name_H-M   'P 1'
#
loop_
_entity.id
_entity.type
_entity.pdbx_description
1 polymer ?
#
loop_
_entity_poly.entity_id
_entity_poly.type
_entity_poly.pdbx_seq_one_letter_code
_entity_poly.pdbx_strand_id
1 'polypeptide(L)'
;MLSGLLPQLFKYIDEKLLAEWNALIIKGVHMSNLEETMSFEESSLDIYSDEFEEIFDEKILKDLTRAYLDVVEPIFGSVGKKGGGAETSEGGVAVENDELKEYVLDYMPIAEPLLTSLCHLMTYKDSISCVRAVQLCARILPNLIKREGLREFVGKGLLTSALHALNDGYHKEFHPVIVSLITDIYIELRPFSPVPFETFSNLSNMNYEKLQKFEAELSQATESRKRKVVVKKFLEGITGVSKGEWFKIPTTKNQNTSSKKQLVGNYVKPKIGVLDVVDDPEQVGLVDLFE
;
A
#
# COMPACT_ATOMS: atom_id res chain seq x y z
N MET A 1 19.64 26.25 -11.72
CA MET A 1 19.79 24.91 -12.32
C MET A 1 18.80 23.93 -11.69
N LEU A 2 18.82 23.74 -10.36
CA LEU A 2 17.86 22.87 -9.65
C LEU A 2 16.38 23.28 -9.84
N SER A 3 16.08 24.58 -9.84
CA SER A 3 14.74 25.14 -10.10
C SER A 3 14.14 24.78 -11.46
N GLY A 4 14.98 24.48 -12.45
CA GLY A 4 14.52 24.06 -13.79
C GLY A 4 14.51 22.55 -13.96
N LEU A 5 15.47 21.84 -13.34
CA LEU A 5 15.63 20.40 -13.48
C LEU A 5 14.64 19.59 -12.62
N LEU A 6 14.54 19.91 -11.32
CA LEU A 6 13.75 19.10 -10.38
C LEU A 6 12.26 19.02 -10.72
N PRO A 7 11.57 20.12 -11.11
CA PRO A 7 10.17 20.04 -11.53
C PRO A 7 9.97 19.06 -12.70
N GLN A 8 10.83 19.15 -13.71
CA GLN A 8 10.74 18.33 -14.91
C GLN A 8 11.07 16.87 -14.61
N LEU A 9 12.09 16.63 -13.79
CA LEU A 9 12.51 15.30 -13.39
C LEU A 9 11.41 14.59 -12.61
N PHE A 10 10.88 15.21 -11.54
CA PHE A 10 9.82 14.61 -10.72
C PHE A 10 8.56 14.36 -11.53
N LYS A 11 8.15 15.34 -12.34
CA LYS A 11 6.98 15.18 -13.21
C LYS A 11 7.16 14.05 -14.22
N TYR A 12 8.29 14.02 -14.94
CA TYR A 12 8.53 13.01 -15.97
C TYR A 12 8.59 11.59 -15.38
N ILE A 13 9.32 11.40 -14.27
CA ILE A 13 9.42 10.10 -13.63
C ILE A 13 8.06 9.66 -13.08
N ASP A 14 7.32 10.57 -12.44
CA ASP A 14 5.98 10.26 -11.92
C ASP A 14 5.02 9.83 -13.03
N GLU A 15 4.90 10.63 -14.09
CA GLU A 15 4.04 10.34 -15.24
C GLU A 15 4.42 9.00 -15.89
N LYS A 16 5.72 8.73 -16.03
CA LYS A 16 6.21 7.48 -16.62
C LYS A 16 5.91 6.29 -15.72
N LEU A 17 6.22 6.36 -14.44
CA LEU A 17 5.92 5.28 -13.48
C LEU A 17 4.42 5.01 -13.42
N LEU A 18 3.60 6.05 -13.38
CA LEU A 18 2.14 5.92 -13.32
C LEU A 18 1.61 5.24 -14.59
N ALA A 19 2.12 5.61 -15.76
CA ALA A 19 1.73 4.98 -17.02
C ALA A 19 2.10 3.48 -17.06
N GLU A 20 3.32 3.13 -16.67
CA GLU A 20 3.78 1.73 -16.68
C GLU A 20 3.06 0.87 -15.63
N TRP A 21 2.86 1.39 -14.41
CA TRP A 21 2.10 0.68 -13.38
C TRP A 21 0.65 0.44 -13.80
N ASN A 22 0.01 1.43 -14.42
CA ASN A 22 -1.33 1.25 -14.97
C ASN A 22 -1.36 0.25 -16.13
N ALA A 23 -0.33 0.24 -16.99
CA ALA A 23 -0.23 -0.74 -18.07
C ALA A 23 -0.13 -2.17 -17.55
N LEU A 24 0.67 -2.42 -16.50
CA LEU A 24 0.74 -3.74 -15.84
C LEU A 24 -0.61 -4.14 -15.22
N ILE A 25 -1.31 -3.20 -14.56
CA ILE A 25 -2.63 -3.47 -13.97
C ILE A 25 -3.66 -3.83 -15.05
N ILE A 26 -3.69 -3.09 -16.18
CA ILE A 26 -4.63 -3.33 -17.29
C ILE A 26 -4.37 -4.67 -17.97
N LYS A 27 -3.10 -5.05 -18.15
CA LYS A 27 -2.70 -6.34 -18.71
C LYS A 27 -3.14 -7.53 -17.83
N GLY A 28 -3.65 -7.28 -16.62
CA GLY A 28 -4.11 -8.33 -15.71
C GLY A 28 -2.96 -9.16 -15.13
N VAL A 29 -1.75 -8.59 -15.20
CA VAL A 29 -0.49 -9.23 -14.82
C VAL A 29 -0.64 -9.83 -13.44
N HIS A 30 -0.11 -11.05 -13.26
CA HIS A 30 -0.07 -11.71 -11.97
C HIS A 30 0.91 -10.93 -11.10
N MET A 31 0.46 -9.82 -10.50
CA MET A 31 1.25 -8.95 -9.65
C MET A 31 1.86 -9.80 -8.56
N SER A 32 3.10 -10.20 -8.79
CA SER A 32 3.70 -11.28 -8.04
C SER A 32 3.93 -10.76 -6.63
N ASN A 33 3.43 -11.48 -5.64
CA ASN A 33 3.87 -11.22 -4.28
C ASN A 33 5.36 -11.61 -4.17
N LEU A 34 6.02 -11.18 -3.09
CA LEU A 34 7.47 -11.41 -2.91
C LEU A 34 7.83 -12.91 -2.97
N GLU A 35 6.94 -13.78 -2.51
CA GLU A 35 7.11 -15.24 -2.48
C GLU A 35 6.96 -15.87 -3.87
N GLU A 36 6.02 -15.37 -4.67
CA GLU A 36 5.86 -15.75 -6.08
C GLU A 36 7.08 -15.33 -6.89
N THR A 37 7.56 -14.09 -6.72
CA THR A 37 8.75 -13.58 -7.44
C THR A 37 9.99 -14.42 -7.16
N MET A 38 10.18 -14.86 -5.90
CA MET A 38 11.32 -15.71 -5.51
C MET A 38 11.21 -17.14 -6.05
N SER A 39 10.01 -17.71 -6.14
CA SER A 39 9.83 -19.04 -6.72
C SER A 39 10.00 -19.05 -8.25
N PHE A 40 9.73 -17.92 -8.91
CA PHE A 40 10.02 -17.75 -10.34
C PHE A 40 11.51 -17.66 -10.66
N GLU A 41 12.34 -17.06 -9.79
CA GLU A 41 13.80 -17.02 -9.99
C GLU A 41 14.45 -18.41 -9.96
N GLU A 42 13.81 -19.40 -9.34
CA GLU A 42 14.25 -20.81 -9.32
C GLU A 42 13.67 -21.65 -10.48
N SER A 43 12.68 -21.13 -11.21
CA SER A 43 12.01 -21.80 -12.33
C SER A 43 12.77 -21.58 -13.64
N SER A 44 13.06 -22.65 -14.38
CA SER A 44 13.62 -22.59 -15.73
C SER A 44 12.53 -22.21 -16.75
N LEU A 45 11.95 -21.02 -16.64
CA LEU A 45 11.08 -20.47 -17.67
C LEU A 45 11.89 -20.28 -18.96
N ASP A 46 11.26 -20.57 -20.10
CA ASP A 46 11.82 -20.22 -21.39
C ASP A 46 11.95 -18.69 -21.46
N ILE A 47 13.17 -18.19 -21.67
CA ILE A 47 13.51 -16.76 -21.66
C ILE A 47 12.71 -15.95 -22.72
N TYR A 48 12.07 -16.64 -23.67
CA TYR A 48 11.26 -16.07 -24.73
C TYR A 48 9.75 -16.28 -24.53
N SER A 49 9.32 -16.74 -23.34
CA SER A 49 7.90 -16.87 -23.04
C SER A 49 7.32 -15.51 -22.64
N ASP A 50 6.06 -15.28 -23.01
CA ASP A 50 5.34 -14.05 -22.68
C ASP A 50 5.26 -13.85 -21.15
N GLU A 51 5.22 -14.93 -20.36
CA GLU A 51 5.23 -14.88 -18.90
C GLU A 51 6.56 -14.40 -18.33
N PHE A 52 7.69 -14.75 -18.96
CA PHE A 52 9.00 -14.25 -18.54
C PHE A 52 9.12 -12.74 -18.80
N GLU A 53 8.68 -12.27 -19.96
CA GLU A 53 8.68 -10.83 -20.30
C GLU A 53 7.84 -10.03 -19.30
N GLU A 54 6.67 -10.54 -18.91
CA GLU A 54 5.80 -9.93 -17.91
C GLU A 54 6.47 -9.79 -16.52
N ILE A 55 7.06 -10.88 -16.02
CA ILE A 55 7.76 -10.88 -14.73
C ILE A 55 8.99 -9.96 -14.77
N PHE A 56 9.71 -9.97 -15.89
CA PHE A 56 10.88 -9.14 -16.09
C PHE A 56 10.53 -7.65 -16.12
N ASP A 57 9.47 -7.27 -16.86
CA ASP A 57 8.93 -5.91 -16.89
C ASP A 57 8.51 -5.44 -15.49
N GLU A 58 7.81 -6.29 -14.73
CA GLU A 58 7.42 -5.99 -13.35
C GLU A 58 8.65 -5.74 -12.46
N LYS A 59 9.68 -6.58 -12.58
CA LYS A 59 10.94 -6.44 -11.82
C LYS A 59 11.64 -5.12 -12.14
N ILE A 60 11.81 -4.80 -13.43
CA ILE A 60 12.41 -3.53 -13.87
C ILE A 60 11.62 -2.35 -13.31
N LEU A 61 10.29 -2.41 -13.36
CA LEU A 61 9.46 -1.32 -12.88
C LEU A 61 9.59 -1.13 -11.36
N LYS A 62 9.64 -2.22 -10.58
CA LYS A 62 9.94 -2.17 -9.14
C LYS A 62 11.31 -1.55 -8.87
N ASP A 63 12.34 -1.96 -9.62
CA ASP A 63 13.70 -1.43 -9.45
C ASP A 63 13.79 0.06 -9.80
N LEU A 64 13.13 0.50 -10.87
CA LEU A 64 13.04 1.92 -11.24
C LEU A 64 12.29 2.72 -10.16
N THR A 65 11.19 2.18 -9.63
CA THR A 65 10.40 2.81 -8.55
C THR A 65 11.26 3.00 -7.30
N ARG A 66 12.08 2.01 -6.94
CA ARG A 66 12.99 2.05 -5.79
C ARG A 66 14.15 3.00 -6.01
N ALA A 67 14.72 3.02 -7.21
CA ALA A 67 15.77 3.96 -7.59
C ALA A 67 15.27 5.41 -7.54
N TYR A 68 14.01 5.65 -7.92
CA TYR A 68 13.40 6.97 -7.76
C TYR A 68 13.29 7.39 -6.29
N LEU A 69 12.86 6.48 -5.40
CA LEU A 69 12.87 6.73 -3.96
C LEU A 69 14.28 7.00 -3.41
N ASP A 70 15.32 6.32 -3.93
CA ASP A 70 16.72 6.56 -3.56
C ASP A 70 17.20 7.98 -3.94
N VAL A 71 16.60 8.61 -4.96
CA VAL A 71 16.85 10.01 -5.33
C VAL A 71 16.11 10.98 -4.42
N VAL A 72 14.88 10.63 -4.01
CA VAL A 72 14.01 11.51 -3.21
C VAL A 72 14.38 11.49 -1.73
N GLU A 73 14.64 10.32 -1.15
CA GLU A 73 14.88 10.16 0.29
C GLU A 73 16.02 11.04 0.84
N PRO A 74 17.17 11.22 0.16
CA PRO A 74 18.25 12.09 0.64
C PRO A 74 17.89 13.57 0.76
N ILE A 75 16.86 14.04 0.06
CA ILE A 75 16.36 15.43 0.17
C ILE A 75 15.82 15.69 1.58
N PHE A 76 15.19 14.67 2.17
CA PHE A 76 14.50 14.75 3.46
C PHE A 76 15.17 13.89 4.55
N GLY A 77 16.32 13.32 4.24
CA GLY A 77 17.11 12.50 5.14
C GLY A 77 18.08 13.37 5.94
N SER A 78 18.50 12.85 7.10
CA SER A 78 19.70 13.35 7.74
C SER A 78 20.91 12.85 6.95
N VAL A 79 21.80 13.74 6.53
CA VAL A 79 23.06 13.36 5.88
C VAL A 79 24.01 12.88 7.00
N GLY A 80 23.83 11.63 7.43
CA GLY A 80 24.57 11.04 8.55
C GLY A 80 24.55 9.51 8.56
N LYS A 81 25.64 8.91 8.06
CA LYS A 81 26.05 7.48 8.12
C LYS A 81 25.07 6.44 7.53
N LYS A 82 25.16 6.22 6.21
CA LYS A 82 25.26 4.83 5.69
C LYS A 82 26.69 4.37 5.97
N GLY A 83 26.90 3.72 7.11
CA GLY A 83 28.19 3.17 7.50
C GLY A 83 27.99 2.21 8.66
N GLY A 84 27.68 0.95 8.34
CA GLY A 84 27.77 -0.15 9.29
C GLY A 84 29.19 -0.25 9.80
N GLY A 85 29.33 -0.30 11.12
CA GLY A 85 30.61 -0.36 11.81
C GLY A 85 30.42 0.15 13.23
N ALA A 86 30.17 -0.78 14.13
CA ALA A 86 30.29 -0.52 15.55
C ALA A 86 31.74 -0.12 15.81
N GLU A 87 32.01 1.18 15.92
CA GLU A 87 33.16 1.70 16.65
C GLU A 87 32.93 3.18 16.97
N THR A 88 32.99 3.43 18.27
CA THR A 88 33.05 4.69 19.00
C THR A 88 33.61 5.86 18.20
N SER A 89 32.77 6.85 17.91
CA SER A 89 33.20 8.23 17.64
C SER A 89 32.11 9.19 18.09
N GLU A 90 32.40 9.89 19.18
CA GLU A 90 31.64 11.01 19.71
C GLU A 90 31.57 12.15 18.67
N GLY A 91 30.42 12.83 18.58
CA GLY A 91 30.36 14.21 18.07
C GLY A 91 30.12 14.45 16.57
N GLY A 92 29.65 13.48 15.80
CA GLY A 92 29.21 13.73 14.42
C GLY A 92 27.82 14.38 14.38
N VAL A 93 27.74 15.71 14.24
CA VAL A 93 26.46 16.41 14.02
C VAL A 93 25.91 15.94 12.67
N ALA A 94 24.80 15.19 12.73
CA ALA A 94 23.94 14.95 11.58
C ALA A 94 23.65 16.29 10.89
N VAL A 95 24.19 16.51 9.69
CA VAL A 95 23.86 17.70 8.91
C VAL A 95 22.50 17.43 8.29
N GLU A 96 21.44 17.93 8.93
CA GLU A 96 20.12 17.98 8.30
C GLU A 96 20.24 18.85 7.05
N ASN A 97 19.77 18.34 5.90
CA ASN A 97 19.75 19.09 4.66
C ASN A 97 18.57 20.08 4.65
N ASP A 98 18.44 20.84 5.74
CA ASP A 98 17.28 21.68 6.01
C ASP A 98 17.11 22.76 4.94
N GLU A 99 18.21 23.35 4.44
CA GLU A 99 18.12 24.35 3.37
C GLU A 99 17.50 23.78 2.08
N LEU A 100 17.93 22.58 1.64
CA LEU A 100 17.38 21.95 0.45
C LEU A 100 15.93 21.52 0.66
N LYS A 101 15.62 20.94 1.83
CA LYS A 101 14.28 20.53 2.20
C LYS A 101 13.31 21.70 2.22
N GLU A 102 13.68 22.80 2.89
CA GLU A 102 12.84 24.00 2.96
C GLU A 102 12.67 24.59 1.55
N TYR A 103 13.75 24.70 0.76
CA TYR A 103 13.67 25.16 -0.62
C TYR A 103 12.74 24.30 -1.50
N VAL A 104 12.84 22.97 -1.41
CA VAL A 104 12.00 22.04 -2.17
C VAL A 104 10.52 22.17 -1.80
N LEU A 105 10.21 22.39 -0.52
CA LEU A 105 8.83 22.50 -0.03
C LEU A 105 8.24 23.91 -0.19
N ASP A 106 9.07 24.96 -0.23
CA ASP A 106 8.63 26.35 -0.39
C ASP A 106 8.39 26.73 -1.85
N TYR A 107 9.06 26.05 -2.78
CA TYR A 107 8.90 26.31 -4.21
C TYR A 107 7.90 25.33 -4.83
N MET A 108 6.63 25.75 -4.93
CA MET A 108 5.51 24.93 -5.42
C MET A 108 5.76 24.20 -6.75
N PRO A 109 6.42 24.78 -7.77
CA PRO A 109 6.73 24.03 -9.00
C PRO A 109 7.61 22.78 -8.78
N ILE A 110 8.36 22.70 -7.67
CA ILE A 110 9.04 21.48 -7.24
C ILE A 110 8.17 20.67 -6.30
N ALA A 111 7.56 21.30 -5.29
CA ALA A 111 6.82 20.61 -4.24
C ALA A 111 5.63 19.81 -4.80
N GLU A 112 4.86 20.38 -5.72
CA GLU A 112 3.66 19.75 -6.26
C GLU A 112 3.93 18.41 -6.98
N PRO A 113 4.81 18.33 -8.01
CA PRO A 113 5.09 17.06 -8.67
C PRO A 113 5.75 16.05 -7.72
N LEU A 114 6.59 16.52 -6.79
CA LEU A 114 7.20 15.66 -5.78
C LEU A 114 6.16 15.02 -4.87
N LEU A 115 5.31 15.82 -4.25
CA LEU A 115 4.29 15.35 -3.31
C LEU A 115 3.24 14.48 -4.01
N THR A 116 2.89 14.81 -5.26
CA THR A 116 2.03 13.99 -6.11
C THR A 116 2.66 12.63 -6.37
N SER A 117 3.96 12.59 -6.70
CA SER A 117 4.66 11.33 -6.90
C SER A 117 4.72 10.46 -5.65
N LEU A 118 4.90 11.07 -4.47
CA LEU A 118 4.82 10.34 -3.20
C LEU A 118 3.43 9.73 -2.97
N CYS A 119 2.37 10.44 -3.37
CA CYS A 119 1.00 9.93 -3.31
C CYS A 119 0.80 8.71 -4.21
N HIS A 120 1.32 8.73 -5.44
CA HIS A 120 1.25 7.58 -6.36
C HIS A 120 2.10 6.40 -5.87
N LEU A 121 3.31 6.66 -5.38
CA LEU A 121 4.22 5.64 -4.85
C LEU A 121 3.60 4.80 -3.72
N MET A 122 2.74 5.39 -2.89
CA MET A 122 2.02 4.66 -1.84
C MET A 122 0.94 3.71 -2.39
N THR A 123 0.50 3.90 -3.64
CA THR A 123 -0.59 3.15 -4.26
C THR A 123 -0.14 2.11 -5.28
N TYR A 124 1.14 2.13 -5.68
CA TYR A 124 1.70 1.13 -6.58
C TYR A 124 1.75 -0.24 -5.92
N LYS A 125 1.61 -1.29 -6.73
CA LYS A 125 1.69 -2.70 -6.31
C LYS A 125 3.15 -3.15 -6.06
N ASP A 126 3.91 -2.34 -5.33
CA ASP A 126 5.22 -2.64 -4.77
C ASP A 126 5.23 -2.28 -3.29
N SER A 127 5.01 -3.28 -2.43
CA SER A 127 4.86 -3.05 -0.99
C SER A 127 6.11 -2.46 -0.34
N ILE A 128 7.31 -2.72 -0.89
CA ILE A 128 8.57 -2.15 -0.39
C ILE A 128 8.62 -0.65 -0.69
N SER A 129 8.30 -0.24 -1.92
CA SER A 129 8.25 1.18 -2.27
C SER A 129 7.12 1.90 -1.55
N CYS A 130 5.96 1.27 -1.40
CA CYS A 130 4.83 1.80 -0.64
C CYS A 130 5.23 2.12 0.80
N VAL A 131 5.82 1.17 1.55
CA VAL A 131 6.18 1.42 2.95
C VAL A 131 7.27 2.49 3.09
N ARG A 132 8.23 2.54 2.16
CA ARG A 132 9.26 3.60 2.11
C ARG A 132 8.63 4.97 1.88
N ALA A 133 7.70 5.09 0.93
CA ALA A 133 6.96 6.32 0.66
C ALA A 133 6.13 6.75 1.88
N VAL A 134 5.41 5.83 2.53
CA VAL A 134 4.63 6.11 3.75
C VAL A 134 5.53 6.63 4.89
N GLN A 135 6.68 6.00 5.11
CA GLN A 135 7.65 6.43 6.14
C GLN A 135 8.26 7.79 5.83
N LEU A 136 8.57 8.06 4.55
CA LEU A 136 9.05 9.35 4.10
C LEU A 136 7.98 10.44 4.33
N CYS A 137 6.73 10.18 3.94
CA CYS A 137 5.60 11.07 4.18
C CYS A 137 5.42 11.38 5.67
N ALA A 138 5.52 10.35 6.55
CA ALA A 138 5.45 10.55 8.00
C ALA A 138 6.58 11.46 8.52
N ARG A 139 7.80 11.32 7.98
CA ARG A 139 8.95 12.14 8.36
C ARG A 139 8.80 13.60 7.94
N ILE A 140 8.26 13.86 6.75
CA ILE A 140 8.11 15.22 6.24
C ILE A 140 6.84 15.91 6.73
N LEU A 141 5.85 15.15 7.24
CA LEU A 141 4.53 15.64 7.66
C LEU A 141 4.56 16.93 8.49
N PRO A 142 5.39 17.07 9.54
CA PRO A 142 5.42 18.30 10.34
C PRO A 142 5.80 19.54 9.51
N ASN A 143 6.66 19.37 8.50
CA ASN A 143 7.09 20.45 7.61
C ASN A 143 6.02 20.81 6.58
N LEU A 144 5.20 19.84 6.17
CA LEU A 144 4.04 20.08 5.30
C LEU A 144 2.95 20.86 6.06
N ILE A 145 2.61 20.45 7.29
CA ILE A 145 1.54 21.08 8.08
C ILE A 145 1.88 22.52 8.49
N LYS A 146 3.17 22.80 8.74
CA LYS A 146 3.66 24.16 9.01
C LYS A 146 3.35 25.14 7.88
N ARG A 147 3.26 24.67 6.63
CA ARG A 147 3.00 25.48 5.44
C ARG A 147 1.50 25.49 5.14
N GLU A 148 0.86 26.64 5.33
CA GLU A 148 -0.60 26.76 5.16
C GLU A 148 -1.06 26.33 3.77
N GLY A 149 -0.31 26.68 2.72
CA GLY A 149 -0.60 26.32 1.33
C GLY A 149 -0.54 24.82 1.04
N LEU A 150 0.07 24.00 1.91
CA LEU A 150 0.14 22.54 1.74
C LEU A 150 -0.87 21.79 2.60
N ARG A 151 -1.54 22.45 3.55
CA ARG A 151 -2.50 21.81 4.47
C ARG A 151 -3.66 21.14 3.75
N GLU A 152 -4.19 21.78 2.70
CA GLU A 152 -5.26 21.21 1.87
C GLU A 152 -4.77 19.95 1.15
N PHE A 153 -3.57 20.01 0.55
CA PHE A 153 -2.96 18.85 -0.09
C PHE A 153 -2.75 17.69 0.90
N VAL A 154 -2.25 17.96 2.11
CA VAL A 154 -2.03 16.93 3.15
C VAL A 154 -3.35 16.27 3.54
N GLY A 155 -4.39 17.07 3.81
CA GLY A 155 -5.69 16.56 4.26
C GLY A 155 -6.50 15.87 3.18
N LYS A 156 -6.27 16.21 1.90
CA LYS A 156 -6.99 15.64 0.75
C LYS A 156 -6.12 14.63 0.01
N GLY A 157 -5.09 15.09 -0.70
CA GLY A 157 -4.22 14.23 -1.52
C GLY A 157 -3.52 13.15 -0.71
N LEU A 158 -2.67 13.56 0.25
CA LEU A 158 -1.85 12.60 1.00
C LEU A 158 -2.71 11.65 1.85
N LEU A 159 -3.73 12.17 2.54
CA LEU A 159 -4.64 11.36 3.34
C LEU A 159 -5.43 10.37 2.48
N THR A 160 -5.99 10.80 1.34
CA THR A 160 -6.71 9.92 0.42
C THR A 160 -5.80 8.83 -0.14
N SER A 161 -4.57 9.15 -0.53
CA SER A 161 -3.63 8.13 -1.01
C SER A 161 -3.26 7.12 0.08
N ALA A 162 -3.08 7.56 1.33
CA ALA A 162 -2.85 6.64 2.44
C ALA A 162 -4.07 5.75 2.71
N LEU A 163 -5.29 6.29 2.58
CA LEU A 163 -6.53 5.52 2.68
C LEU A 163 -6.69 4.50 1.54
N HIS A 164 -6.30 4.85 0.31
CA HIS A 164 -6.26 3.91 -0.82
C HIS A 164 -5.25 2.78 -0.57
N ALA A 165 -4.04 3.10 -0.09
CA ALA A 165 -3.04 2.10 0.26
C ALA A 165 -3.54 1.15 1.38
N LEU A 166 -4.31 1.66 2.35
CA LEU A 166 -4.94 0.86 3.40
C LEU A 166 -6.08 -0.03 2.86
N ASN A 167 -6.86 0.48 1.91
CA ASN A 167 -7.94 -0.27 1.28
C ASN A 167 -7.42 -1.41 0.39
N ASP A 168 -6.19 -1.30 -0.06
CA ASP A 168 -5.55 -2.33 -0.87
C ASP A 168 -5.01 -3.49 -0.02
N GLY A 169 -5.58 -4.68 -0.24
CA GLY A 169 -5.14 -5.92 0.40
C GLY A 169 -3.73 -6.35 0.01
N TYR A 170 -3.16 -5.81 -1.08
CA TYR A 170 -1.78 -6.07 -1.50
C TYR A 170 -0.77 -5.60 -0.43
N HIS A 171 -1.08 -4.52 0.30
CA HIS A 171 -0.21 -3.92 1.30
C HIS A 171 -0.50 -4.38 2.74
N LYS A 172 -1.25 -5.49 2.92
CA LYS A 172 -1.76 -5.93 4.23
C LYS A 172 -0.68 -5.99 5.32
N GLU A 173 0.51 -6.48 4.98
CA GLU A 173 1.63 -6.57 5.92
C GLU A 173 2.04 -5.19 6.50
N PHE A 174 1.90 -4.13 5.69
CA PHE A 174 2.31 -2.77 6.03
C PHE A 174 1.15 -1.87 6.47
N HIS A 175 -0.08 -2.38 6.55
CA HIS A 175 -1.24 -1.66 7.09
C HIS A 175 -0.98 -1.01 8.46
N PRO A 176 -0.24 -1.62 9.42
CA PRO A 176 0.08 -0.94 10.68
C PRO A 176 0.85 0.38 10.51
N VAL A 177 1.75 0.46 9.51
CA VAL A 177 2.54 1.65 9.21
C VAL A 177 1.66 2.69 8.51
N ILE A 178 0.82 2.26 7.58
CA ILE A 178 -0.14 3.14 6.88
C ILE A 178 -1.15 3.75 7.87
N VAL A 179 -1.70 2.94 8.78
CA VAL A 179 -2.58 3.43 9.86
C VAL A 179 -1.86 4.44 10.74
N SER A 180 -0.56 4.26 11.01
CA SER A 180 0.21 5.27 11.75
C SER A 180 0.21 6.60 11.00
N LEU A 181 0.56 6.61 9.71
CA LEU A 181 0.56 7.83 8.91
C LEU A 181 -0.82 8.50 8.88
N ILE A 182 -1.89 7.74 8.66
CA ILE A 182 -3.26 8.27 8.68
C ILE A 182 -3.60 8.89 10.03
N THR A 183 -3.20 8.23 11.12
CA THR A 183 -3.40 8.72 12.50
C THR A 183 -2.66 10.04 12.71
N ASP A 184 -1.40 10.10 12.30
CA ASP A 184 -0.52 11.26 12.48
C ASP A 184 -1.03 12.45 11.64
N ILE A 185 -1.41 12.22 10.36
CA ILE A 185 -2.05 13.24 9.52
C ILE A 185 -3.31 13.79 10.19
N TYR A 186 -4.21 12.93 10.65
CA TYR A 186 -5.48 13.39 11.23
C TYR A 186 -5.23 14.21 12.48
N ILE A 187 -4.43 13.72 13.43
CA ILE A 187 -4.20 14.40 14.71
C ILE A 187 -3.45 15.72 14.54
N GLU A 188 -2.42 15.73 13.70
CA GLU A 188 -1.56 16.90 13.57
C GLU A 188 -2.21 18.00 12.72
N LEU A 189 -3.00 17.63 11.71
CA LEU A 189 -3.63 18.62 10.81
C LEU A 189 -5.00 19.10 11.31
N ARG A 190 -5.80 18.24 11.96
CA ARG A 190 -7.18 18.56 12.37
C ARG A 190 -7.33 19.84 13.21
N PRO A 191 -6.40 20.20 14.12
CA PRO A 191 -6.49 21.46 14.87
C PRO A 191 -6.40 22.72 14.00
N PHE A 192 -5.78 22.61 12.82
CA PHE A 192 -5.52 23.74 11.92
C PHE A 192 -6.44 23.76 10.69
N SER A 193 -7.08 22.63 10.36
CA SER A 193 -7.86 22.49 9.13
C SER A 193 -9.02 21.50 9.30
N PRO A 194 -10.21 21.79 8.73
CA PRO A 194 -11.30 20.84 8.70
C PRO A 194 -11.12 19.72 7.67
N VAL A 195 -10.16 19.86 6.74
CA VAL A 195 -10.01 18.96 5.60
C VAL A 195 -9.87 17.47 5.99
N PRO A 196 -9.11 17.06 7.03
CA PRO A 196 -9.07 15.64 7.43
C PRO A 196 -10.44 15.05 7.79
N PHE A 197 -11.29 15.85 8.44
CA PHE A 197 -12.66 15.45 8.80
C PHE A 197 -13.53 15.29 7.55
N GLU A 198 -13.46 16.26 6.64
CA GLU A 198 -14.20 16.22 5.37
C GLU A 198 -13.77 15.00 4.53
N THR A 199 -12.47 14.73 4.44
CA THR A 199 -11.94 13.54 3.76
C THR A 199 -12.48 12.24 4.36
N PHE A 200 -12.53 12.12 5.70
CA PHE A 200 -13.13 10.95 6.35
C PHE A 200 -14.65 10.87 6.14
N SER A 201 -15.34 12.00 6.05
CA SER A 201 -16.79 12.03 5.78
C SER A 201 -17.15 11.52 4.38
N ASN A 202 -16.22 11.60 3.43
CA ASN A 202 -16.40 11.12 2.05
C ASN A 202 -16.16 9.61 1.89
N LEU A 203 -15.76 8.89 2.94
CA LEU A 203 -15.57 7.44 2.89
C LEU A 203 -16.91 6.69 2.77
N SER A 204 -16.91 5.60 2.01
CA SER A 204 -18.08 4.74 1.87
C SER A 204 -18.51 4.16 3.23
N ASN A 205 -19.82 4.08 3.47
CA ASN A 205 -20.43 3.60 4.72
C ASN A 205 -20.14 4.43 5.99
N MET A 206 -19.61 5.65 5.85
CA MET A 206 -19.50 6.60 6.96
C MET A 206 -20.77 7.45 7.08
N ASN A 207 -21.21 7.67 8.32
CA ASN A 207 -22.24 8.64 8.63
C ASN A 207 -21.68 9.64 9.66
N TYR A 208 -22.31 10.80 9.76
CA TYR A 208 -21.86 11.88 10.63
C TYR A 208 -21.78 11.47 12.10
N GLU A 209 -22.71 10.62 12.57
CA GLU A 209 -22.73 10.10 13.94
C GLU A 209 -21.51 9.22 14.27
N LYS A 210 -21.12 8.29 13.38
CA LYS A 210 -19.90 7.49 13.53
C LYS A 210 -18.66 8.37 13.60
N LEU A 211 -18.60 9.41 12.77
CA LEU A 211 -17.47 10.33 12.73
C LEU A 211 -17.37 11.16 14.01
N GLN A 212 -18.49 11.65 14.55
CA GLN A 212 -18.51 12.33 15.85
C GLN A 212 -18.07 11.42 17.00
N LYS A 213 -18.57 10.18 17.03
CA LYS A 213 -18.15 9.19 18.03
C LYS A 213 -16.66 8.89 17.93
N PHE A 214 -16.13 8.78 16.71
CA PHE A 214 -14.71 8.63 16.46
C PHE A 214 -13.90 9.81 17.02
N GLU A 215 -14.29 11.06 16.74
CA GLU A 215 -13.58 12.23 17.27
C GLU A 215 -13.63 12.29 18.81
N ALA A 216 -14.77 11.92 19.41
CA ALA A 216 -14.90 11.82 20.85
C ALA A 216 -13.95 10.77 21.43
N GLU A 217 -13.93 9.55 20.88
CA GLU A 217 -13.00 8.47 21.30
C GLU A 217 -11.53 8.87 21.09
N LEU A 218 -11.21 9.52 19.96
CA LEU A 218 -9.86 9.95 19.62
C LEU A 218 -9.35 11.07 20.57
N SER A 219 -10.23 12.02 20.93
CA SER A 219 -9.89 13.10 21.86
C SER A 219 -9.58 12.61 23.28
N GLN A 220 -10.21 11.51 23.69
CA GLN A 220 -9.95 10.88 25.00
C GLN A 220 -8.67 10.04 24.99
N ALA A 221 -8.23 9.56 23.84
CA ALA A 221 -6.99 8.80 23.70
C ALA A 221 -5.79 9.76 23.70
N THR A 222 -5.06 9.84 24.80
CA THR A 222 -3.85 10.69 24.90
C THR A 222 -2.58 9.97 24.42
N GLU A 223 -2.51 8.65 24.57
CA GLU A 223 -1.37 7.84 24.16
C GLU A 223 -1.40 7.55 22.65
N SER A 224 -0.25 7.72 21.97
CA SER A 224 -0.11 7.44 20.53
C SER A 224 -0.59 6.02 20.16
N ARG A 225 -0.26 5.01 20.97
CA ARG A 225 -0.71 3.63 20.74
C ARG A 225 -2.23 3.50 20.80
N LYS A 226 -2.89 4.16 21.75
CA LYS A 226 -4.36 4.16 21.88
C LYS A 226 -5.01 4.86 20.69
N ARG A 227 -4.47 6.01 20.27
CA ARG A 227 -4.97 6.74 19.08
C ARG A 227 -4.92 5.87 17.81
N LYS A 228 -3.82 5.16 17.57
CA LYS A 228 -3.69 4.22 16.44
C LYS A 228 -4.73 3.10 16.49
N VAL A 229 -5.05 2.58 17.68
CA VAL A 229 -6.09 1.57 17.85
C VAL A 229 -7.48 2.13 17.53
N VAL A 230 -7.80 3.34 17.98
CA VAL A 230 -9.07 4.02 17.67
C VAL A 230 -9.20 4.25 16.17
N VAL A 231 -8.17 4.79 15.51
CA VAL A 231 -8.16 5.01 14.06
C VAL A 231 -8.26 3.68 13.31
N LYS A 232 -7.49 2.66 13.70
CA LYS A 232 -7.59 1.33 13.09
C LYS A 232 -9.02 0.80 13.14
N LYS A 233 -9.64 0.82 14.33
CA LYS A 233 -11.01 0.35 14.55
C LYS A 233 -12.02 1.12 13.71
N PHE A 234 -11.86 2.44 13.60
CA PHE A 234 -12.71 3.29 12.76
C PHE A 234 -12.62 2.90 11.28
N LEU A 235 -11.42 2.55 10.79
CA LEU A 235 -11.15 2.22 9.39
C LEU A 235 -11.30 0.72 9.05
N GLU A 236 -11.71 -0.13 10.00
CA GLU A 236 -11.86 -1.58 9.76
C GLU A 236 -12.77 -1.90 8.57
N GLY A 237 -13.84 -1.13 8.37
CA GLY A 237 -14.80 -1.34 7.28
C GLY A 237 -14.27 -1.02 5.88
N ILE A 238 -13.16 -0.30 5.78
CA ILE A 238 -12.51 0.04 4.50
C ILE A 238 -11.13 -0.61 4.37
N THR A 239 -10.67 -1.37 5.36
CA THR A 239 -9.33 -1.97 5.34
C THR A 239 -9.32 -3.17 4.39
N GLY A 240 -8.36 -3.20 3.47
CA GLY A 240 -8.20 -4.28 2.51
C GLY A 240 -7.89 -5.63 3.17
N VAL A 241 -8.38 -6.71 2.58
CA VAL A 241 -8.03 -8.08 2.96
C VAL A 241 -7.28 -8.75 1.82
N SER A 242 -6.36 -9.68 2.14
CA SER A 242 -5.56 -10.32 1.09
C SER A 242 -6.44 -11.22 0.20
N LYS A 243 -6.04 -11.45 -1.06
CA LYS A 243 -6.80 -12.27 -2.02
C LYS A 243 -7.16 -13.66 -1.45
N GLY A 244 -6.26 -14.27 -0.68
CA GLY A 244 -6.49 -15.57 -0.01
C GLY A 244 -7.50 -15.55 1.15
N GLU A 245 -7.98 -14.37 1.56
CA GLU A 245 -9.02 -14.20 2.57
C GLU A 245 -10.38 -13.86 1.99
N TRP A 246 -10.45 -13.47 0.71
CA TRP A 246 -11.72 -13.13 0.04
C TRP A 246 -12.68 -14.32 0.01
N PHE A 247 -12.14 -15.54 -0.05
CA PHE A 247 -12.91 -16.79 -0.09
C PHE A 247 -13.05 -17.47 1.27
N LYS A 248 -12.48 -16.89 2.34
CA LYS A 248 -12.66 -17.43 3.69
C LYS A 248 -14.00 -16.97 4.20
N ILE A 249 -14.94 -17.90 4.33
CA ILE A 249 -16.20 -17.67 5.04
C ILE A 249 -15.84 -17.18 6.45
N PRO A 250 -16.32 -16.01 6.90
CA PRO A 250 -16.01 -15.52 8.23
C PRO A 250 -16.56 -16.52 9.25
N THR A 251 -15.69 -17.28 9.89
CA THR A 251 -16.05 -18.00 11.11
C THR A 251 -16.28 -16.95 12.18
N THR A 252 -17.54 -16.57 12.35
CA THR A 252 -18.00 -15.65 13.40
C THR A 252 -17.34 -16.04 14.72
N LYS A 253 -16.60 -15.10 15.32
CA LYS A 253 -15.97 -15.23 16.64
C LYS A 253 -17.04 -15.48 17.70
N ASN A 254 -17.36 -16.74 17.92
CA ASN A 254 -17.93 -17.26 19.16
C ASN A 254 -17.72 -18.77 19.18
N GLN A 255 -16.61 -19.21 19.76
CA GLN A 255 -16.57 -20.30 20.74
C GLN A 255 -15.11 -20.60 21.10
N ASN A 256 -14.71 -20.11 22.28
CA ASN A 256 -13.69 -20.76 23.08
C ASN A 256 -14.24 -22.14 23.50
N THR A 257 -13.97 -23.17 22.72
CA THR A 257 -13.92 -24.55 23.21
C THR A 257 -12.91 -25.34 22.41
N SER A 258 -11.82 -25.75 23.08
CA SER A 258 -11.02 -26.89 22.67
C SER A 258 -11.94 -28.09 22.53
N SER A 259 -12.17 -28.55 21.31
CA SER A 259 -12.80 -29.85 21.03
C SER A 259 -12.38 -30.27 19.62
N LYS A 260 -11.55 -31.31 19.54
CA LYS A 260 -11.36 -32.11 18.33
C LYS A 260 -12.75 -32.45 17.77
N LYS A 261 -13.15 -31.83 16.66
CA LYS A 261 -14.32 -32.30 15.89
C LYS A 261 -13.83 -33.44 15.00
N GLN A 262 -14.11 -34.67 15.42
CA GLN A 262 -14.12 -35.82 14.53
C GLN A 262 -15.11 -35.53 13.39
N LEU A 263 -14.62 -35.50 12.17
CA LEU A 263 -15.44 -35.59 10.97
C LEU A 263 -16.09 -36.99 10.95
N VAL A 264 -17.33 -37.09 11.42
CA VAL A 264 -18.20 -38.23 11.10
C VAL A 264 -18.84 -37.92 9.76
N GLY A 265 -18.08 -38.17 8.71
CA GLY A 265 -18.58 -38.26 7.35
C GLY A 265 -18.06 -39.57 6.77
N ASN A 266 -18.97 -40.46 6.35
CA ASN A 266 -18.59 -41.69 5.65
C ASN A 266 -17.98 -41.30 4.30
N TYR A 267 -16.66 -41.12 4.29
CA TYR A 267 -15.89 -40.93 3.07
C TYR A 267 -15.66 -42.31 2.43
N VAL A 268 -16.47 -42.64 1.43
CA VAL A 268 -16.18 -43.78 0.56
C VAL A 268 -15.21 -43.30 -0.50
N LYS A 269 -13.94 -43.68 -0.34
CA LYS A 269 -12.87 -43.40 -1.30
C LYS A 269 -13.21 -44.05 -2.65
N PRO A 270 -13.33 -43.28 -3.75
CA PRO A 270 -13.45 -43.88 -5.08
C PRO A 270 -12.15 -44.65 -5.38
N LYS A 271 -12.27 -45.92 -5.76
CA LYS A 271 -11.13 -46.68 -6.29
C LYS A 271 -10.85 -46.16 -7.69
N ILE A 272 -9.75 -45.43 -7.83
CA ILE A 272 -9.19 -45.08 -9.14
C ILE A 272 -8.70 -46.39 -9.79
N GLY A 273 -9.27 -46.72 -10.94
CA GLY A 273 -8.81 -47.79 -11.82
C GLY A 273 -9.81 -48.91 -12.08
N VAL A 274 -10.87 -48.65 -12.85
CA VAL A 274 -11.36 -49.57 -13.89
C VAL A 274 -11.89 -48.71 -15.04
N LEU A 275 -11.23 -48.85 -16.18
CA LEU A 275 -11.68 -48.43 -17.48
C LEU A 275 -12.79 -49.40 -17.89
N ASP A 276 -14.06 -49.06 -17.68
CA ASP A 276 -15.17 -49.76 -18.34
C ASP A 276 -15.59 -48.93 -19.55
N VAL A 277 -14.98 -49.31 -20.67
CA VAL A 277 -15.52 -49.11 -22.01
C VAL A 277 -16.94 -49.64 -22.00
N VAL A 278 -17.92 -48.77 -22.18
CA VAL A 278 -19.25 -49.18 -22.64
C VAL A 278 -19.31 -48.86 -24.12
N ASP A 279 -19.04 -49.88 -24.92
CA ASP A 279 -19.46 -49.98 -26.32
C ASP A 279 -21.00 -49.96 -26.36
N ASP A 280 -21.60 -48.86 -26.81
CA ASP A 280 -22.42 -48.85 -28.04
C ASP A 280 -22.88 -47.40 -28.32
N PRO A 281 -22.80 -46.92 -29.57
CA PRO A 281 -22.97 -45.52 -29.93
C PRO A 281 -24.35 -45.32 -30.56
N GLU A 282 -25.37 -44.90 -29.82
CA GLU A 282 -26.53 -44.23 -30.41
C GLU A 282 -27.38 -43.56 -29.33
N GLN A 283 -27.63 -42.26 -29.54
CA GLN A 283 -28.64 -41.42 -28.85
C GLN A 283 -28.37 -41.02 -27.40
N VAL A 284 -27.57 -39.98 -27.18
CA VAL A 284 -28.05 -38.80 -26.42
C VAL A 284 -27.42 -37.55 -27.03
N GLY A 285 -28.24 -36.76 -27.71
CA GLY A 285 -27.84 -35.52 -28.37
C GLY A 285 -27.44 -34.42 -27.37
N LEU A 286 -26.41 -33.67 -27.75
CA LEU A 286 -25.82 -32.51 -27.09
C LEU A 286 -26.72 -31.26 -27.23
N VAL A 287 -28.00 -31.32 -26.83
CA VAL A 287 -28.94 -30.19 -27.05
C VAL A 287 -29.59 -29.61 -25.79
N ASP A 288 -29.64 -30.31 -24.65
CA ASP A 288 -30.45 -29.82 -23.52
C ASP A 288 -29.65 -29.23 -22.33
N LEU A 289 -28.48 -28.63 -22.56
CA LEU A 289 -27.72 -28.00 -21.46
C LEU A 289 -27.83 -26.47 -21.36
N PHE A 290 -28.68 -25.83 -22.16
CA PHE A 290 -28.91 -24.39 -22.09
C PHE A 290 -30.37 -24.01 -22.36
N GLU A 291 -31.24 -24.29 -21.38
CA GLU A 291 -32.37 -23.41 -21.05
C GLU A 291 -32.24 -22.95 -19.58
#